data_AF-A0A933ULB6-F1
#
_entry.id   AF-A0A933ULB6-F1
#
_cell.length_a   1.000
_cell.length_b   1.000
_cell.length_c   1.000
_cell.angle_alpha   90.00
_cell.angle_beta   90.00
_cell.angle_gamma   90.00
#
_symmetry.space_group_name_H-M   'P 1'
#
loop_
_entity.id
_entity.type
_entity.pdbx_description
1 polymer ?
#
loop_
_entity_poly.entity_id
_entity_poly.type
_entity_poly.pdbx_seq_one_letter_code
_entity_poly.pdbx_strand_id
1 'polypeptide(L)'
;MPDRRRLFTGTSFRTTLDLRNGPEWGPLQRFAATVWARQELRQFHPDEFMYMAAVHGGHPPVTVHLYKHIDTRRYLNLDDAGHAYAYQFIASEVGRPGSGGHYRRYRSVVDALDRLDLQAFEGDTPLFRSFRRRSGRRSASTDSTTPLGRGDGIVLTPGVGTGRTVRQMETDTWRP
;
A
#
# COMPACT_ATOMS: atom_id res chain seq x y z
N MET A 1 9.21 25.22 1.13
CA MET A 1 9.44 23.98 0.36
C MET A 1 10.41 23.12 1.15
N PRO A 2 10.00 21.94 1.66
CA PRO A 2 10.93 21.04 2.36
C PRO A 2 12.09 20.66 1.43
N ASP A 3 13.28 20.54 2.02
CA ASP A 3 14.49 20.16 1.29
C ASP A 3 14.34 18.76 0.70
N ARG A 4 14.10 18.68 -0.61
CA ARG A 4 13.90 17.43 -1.36
C ARG A 4 15.07 16.45 -1.20
N ARG A 5 16.27 16.92 -0.83
CA ARG A 5 17.43 16.04 -0.61
C ARG A 5 17.27 15.17 0.63
N ARG A 6 16.42 15.55 1.59
CA ARG A 6 16.20 14.80 2.83
C ARG A 6 15.21 13.63 2.69
N LEU A 7 14.43 13.62 1.61
CA LEU A 7 13.35 12.65 1.37
C LEU A 7 13.85 11.30 0.84
N PHE A 8 15.09 11.24 0.34
CA PHE A 8 15.59 10.09 -0.39
C PHE A 8 16.87 9.52 0.21
N THR A 9 17.07 8.23 -0.01
CA THR A 9 18.33 7.53 0.29
C THR A 9 18.97 7.01 -1.00
N GLY A 10 20.31 6.92 -1.01
CA GLY A 10 21.07 6.43 -2.16
C GLY A 10 21.02 7.34 -3.41
N THR A 11 21.53 6.84 -4.52
CA THR A 11 21.46 7.47 -5.85
C THR A 11 20.20 7.02 -6.61
N SER A 12 19.80 7.77 -7.64
CA SER A 12 18.81 7.28 -8.58
C SER A 12 19.41 6.18 -9.46
N PHE A 13 18.58 5.26 -9.93
CA PHE A 13 18.95 4.23 -10.89
C PHE A 13 17.91 4.16 -12.00
N ARG A 14 18.38 3.76 -13.19
CA ARG A 14 17.55 3.59 -14.37
C ARG A 14 16.85 2.24 -14.33
N THR A 15 15.65 2.22 -14.88
CA THR A 15 14.82 1.02 -14.96
C THR A 15 14.31 0.77 -16.38
N THR A 16 13.95 -0.48 -16.65
CA THR A 16 13.28 -0.91 -17.88
C THR A 16 11.86 -1.34 -17.53
N LEU A 17 10.89 -0.92 -18.34
CA LEU A 17 9.48 -1.29 -18.14
C LEU A 17 9.25 -2.76 -18.47
N ASP A 18 8.56 -3.48 -17.56
CA ASP A 18 8.07 -4.83 -17.80
C ASP A 18 6.54 -4.90 -17.63
N LEU A 19 5.89 -5.25 -18.74
CA LEU A 19 4.44 -5.41 -18.86
C LEU A 19 4.03 -6.89 -18.97
N ARG A 20 4.98 -7.83 -18.91
CA ARG A 20 4.74 -9.25 -19.16
C ARG A 20 4.29 -9.99 -17.91
N ASN A 21 4.66 -9.48 -16.73
CA ASN A 21 4.32 -10.10 -15.46
C ASN A 21 2.91 -9.70 -15.02
N GLY A 22 2.22 -10.66 -14.40
CA GLY A 22 0.94 -10.41 -13.75
C GLY A 22 1.08 -9.49 -12.53
N PRO A 23 -0.06 -9.06 -11.95
CA PRO A 23 -0.05 -8.20 -10.80
C PRO A 23 0.49 -8.92 -9.56
N GLU A 24 1.58 -8.41 -9.02
CA GLU A 24 2.14 -8.85 -7.75
C GLU A 24 1.61 -7.95 -6.63
N TRP A 25 0.79 -8.49 -5.72
CA TRP A 25 0.16 -7.71 -4.64
C TRP A 25 0.88 -7.83 -3.29
N GLY A 26 1.78 -8.81 -3.15
CA GLY A 26 2.51 -9.08 -1.91
C GLY A 26 3.26 -7.87 -1.34
N PRO A 27 4.00 -7.08 -2.15
CA PRO A 27 4.68 -5.88 -1.67
C PRO A 27 3.71 -4.84 -1.08
N LEU A 28 2.58 -4.57 -1.75
CA LEU A 28 1.58 -3.63 -1.26
C LEU A 28 0.96 -4.10 0.06
N GLN A 29 0.66 -5.39 0.19
CA GLN A 29 0.12 -5.97 1.41
C GLN A 29 1.09 -5.85 2.59
N ARG A 30 2.39 -6.12 2.36
CA ARG A 30 3.43 -5.94 3.39
C ARG A 30 3.56 -4.47 3.81
N PHE A 31 3.58 -3.55 2.84
CA PHE A 31 3.65 -2.13 3.13
C PHE A 31 2.42 -1.66 3.92
N ALA A 32 1.21 -2.07 3.53
CA ALA A 32 -0.01 -1.77 4.28
C ALA A 32 0.05 -2.30 5.72
N ALA A 33 0.54 -3.52 5.93
CA ALA A 33 0.73 -4.08 7.27
C ALA A 33 1.70 -3.23 8.13
N THR A 34 2.81 -2.75 7.55
CA THR A 34 3.73 -1.82 8.23
C THR A 34 3.05 -0.51 8.61
N VAL A 35 2.19 0.02 7.74
CA VAL A 35 1.41 1.24 8.02
C VAL A 35 0.36 1.00 9.10
N TRP A 36 -0.30 -0.15 9.08
CA TRP A 36 -1.31 -0.52 10.07
C TRP A 36 -0.73 -0.76 11.48
N ALA A 37 0.52 -1.21 11.56
CA ALA A 37 1.24 -1.34 12.83
C ALA A 37 1.54 0.01 13.51
N ARG A 38 1.38 1.13 12.80
CA ARG A 38 1.76 2.48 13.24
C ARG A 38 0.57 3.42 13.18
N GLN A 39 -0.11 3.59 14.32
CA GLN A 39 -1.37 4.34 14.41
C GLN A 39 -1.23 5.82 14.03
N GLU A 40 -0.03 6.38 14.14
CA GLU A 40 0.28 7.75 13.74
C GLU A 40 0.32 7.95 12.21
N LEU A 41 0.39 6.86 11.44
CA LEU A 41 0.44 6.93 9.98
C LEU A 41 -0.97 6.95 9.37
N ARG A 42 -1.09 7.63 8.22
CA ARG A 42 -2.33 7.65 7.45
C ARG A 42 -2.62 6.27 6.88
N GLN A 43 -3.77 5.73 7.28
CA GLN A 43 -4.18 4.36 6.98
C GLN A 43 -4.81 4.27 5.59
N PHE A 44 -4.47 3.21 4.86
CA PHE A 44 -5.07 2.90 3.55
C PHE A 44 -5.39 1.40 3.43
N HIS A 45 -6.25 1.05 2.47
CA HIS A 45 -6.56 -0.34 2.14
C HIS A 45 -5.86 -0.74 0.83
N PRO A 46 -5.21 -1.92 0.73
CA PRO A 46 -4.57 -2.36 -0.52
C PRO A 46 -5.48 -2.29 -1.75
N ASP A 47 -6.76 -2.61 -1.59
CA ASP A 47 -7.76 -2.56 -2.67
C ASP A 47 -8.07 -1.14 -3.19
N GLU A 48 -7.55 -0.10 -2.54
CA GLU A 48 -7.58 1.30 -3.04
C GLU A 48 -6.59 1.52 -4.19
N PHE A 49 -5.83 0.48 -4.58
CA PHE A 49 -4.79 0.57 -5.58
C PHE A 49 -5.04 -0.37 -6.75
N MET A 50 -4.62 0.10 -7.92
CA MET A 50 -4.56 -0.66 -9.16
C MET A 50 -3.10 -0.97 -9.47
N TYR A 51 -2.77 -2.23 -9.74
CA TYR A 51 -1.46 -2.61 -10.27
C TYR A 51 -1.33 -2.09 -11.70
N MET A 52 -0.24 -1.40 -12.00
CA MET A 52 -0.01 -0.80 -13.31
C MET A 52 1.04 -1.55 -14.14
N ALA A 53 2.18 -1.88 -13.52
CA ALA A 53 3.31 -2.57 -14.17
C ALA A 53 4.38 -2.91 -13.13
N ALA A 54 5.45 -3.58 -13.59
CA ALA A 54 6.74 -3.61 -12.91
C ALA A 54 7.81 -2.89 -13.73
N VAL A 55 8.87 -2.43 -13.06
CA VAL A 55 10.08 -1.96 -13.72
C VAL A 55 11.30 -2.62 -13.09
N HIS A 56 12.33 -2.91 -13.87
CA HIS A 56 13.55 -3.57 -13.39
C HIS A 56 14.76 -2.64 -13.49
N GLY A 57 15.45 -2.46 -12.37
CA GLY A 57 16.79 -1.88 -12.32
C GLY A 57 17.85 -2.92 -12.69
N GLY A 58 18.85 -2.51 -13.49
CA GLY A 58 20.01 -3.36 -13.78
C GLY A 58 21.02 -3.36 -12.62
N HIS A 59 21.33 -2.18 -12.08
CA HIS A 59 22.22 -2.00 -10.93
C HIS A 59 21.72 -0.84 -10.06
N PRO A 60 21.20 -1.11 -8.84
CA PRO A 60 21.04 -2.45 -8.24
C PRO A 60 19.98 -3.29 -8.98
N PRO A 61 20.09 -4.63 -8.94
CA PRO A 61 19.06 -5.53 -9.47
C PRO A 61 17.84 -5.48 -8.55
N VAL A 62 16.87 -4.64 -8.90
CA VAL A 62 15.66 -4.42 -8.11
C VAL A 62 14.44 -4.39 -9.04
N THR A 63 13.40 -5.10 -8.65
CA THR A 63 12.08 -5.00 -9.28
C THR A 63 11.24 -4.03 -8.48
N VAL A 64 10.67 -3.02 -9.14
CA VAL A 64 9.78 -2.04 -8.52
C VAL A 64 8.39 -2.19 -9.15
N HIS A 65 7.42 -2.54 -8.33
CA HIS A 65 6.01 -2.70 -8.69
C HIS A 65 5.28 -1.36 -8.55
N LEU A 66 4.52 -0.98 -9.57
CA LEU A 66 3.87 0.32 -9.66
C LEU A 66 2.38 0.18 -9.33
N TYR A 67 1.96 0.75 -8.20
CA TYR A 67 0.57 0.75 -7.76
C TYR A 67 0.00 2.16 -7.86
N LYS A 68 -1.12 2.31 -8.56
CA LYS A 68 -1.82 3.59 -8.70
C LYS A 68 -3.01 3.63 -7.76
N HIS A 69 -3.02 4.58 -6.84
CA HIS A 69 -4.20 4.84 -6.02
C HIS A 69 -5.37 5.23 -6.91
N ILE A 70 -6.53 4.60 -6.70
CA ILE A 70 -7.73 4.76 -7.54
C ILE A 70 -8.20 6.22 -7.50
N ASP A 71 -8.38 6.76 -6.29
CA ASP A 71 -8.98 8.08 -6.09
C ASP A 71 -7.96 9.24 -6.32
N THR A 72 -6.79 9.24 -5.66
CA THR A 72 -5.81 10.34 -5.81
C THR A 72 -4.99 10.29 -7.10
N ARG A 73 -5.06 9.17 -7.84
CA ARG A 73 -4.27 8.90 -9.05
C ARG A 73 -2.76 8.98 -8.84
N ARG A 74 -2.29 9.01 -7.58
CA ARG A 74 -0.87 9.01 -7.21
C ARG A 74 -0.32 7.59 -7.18
N TYR A 75 0.97 7.47 -7.44
CA TYR A 75 1.65 6.18 -7.46
C TYR A 75 2.34 5.90 -6.14
N LEU A 76 2.19 4.66 -5.66
CA LEU A 76 3.06 4.03 -4.68
C LEU A 76 3.89 2.99 -5.44
N ASN A 77 5.21 3.14 -5.45
CA ASN A 77 6.10 2.20 -6.15
C ASN A 77 6.91 1.43 -5.10
N LEU A 78 6.83 0.10 -5.10
CA LEU A 78 7.41 -0.74 -4.05
C LEU A 78 8.30 -1.82 -4.64
N ASP A 79 9.44 -2.11 -4.00
CA ASP A 79 10.19 -3.34 -4.28
C ASP A 79 9.62 -4.55 -3.52
N ASP A 80 10.18 -5.74 -3.78
CA ASP A 80 9.76 -6.97 -3.10
C ASP A 80 9.97 -6.92 -1.57
N ALA A 81 10.90 -6.11 -1.08
CA ALA A 81 11.11 -5.91 0.36
C ALA A 81 10.12 -4.90 0.98
N GLY A 82 9.29 -4.23 0.18
CA GLY A 82 8.36 -3.20 0.63
C GLY A 82 9.01 -1.82 0.79
N HIS A 83 10.20 -1.59 0.24
CA HIS A 83 10.77 -0.25 0.19
C HIS A 83 10.08 0.58 -0.89
N ALA A 84 9.79 1.84 -0.57
CA ALA A 84 9.11 2.74 -1.49
C ALA A 84 10.09 3.56 -2.34
N TYR A 85 9.71 3.83 -3.59
CA TYR A 85 10.51 4.56 -4.57
C TYR A 85 9.73 5.70 -5.23
N ALA A 86 10.43 6.81 -5.48
CA ALA A 86 9.93 7.92 -6.28
C ALA A 86 10.48 7.86 -7.70
N TYR A 87 9.58 8.01 -8.66
CA TYR A 87 9.95 8.31 -10.04
C TYR A 87 10.66 9.68 -10.11
N GLN A 88 11.83 9.70 -10.73
CA GLN A 88 12.63 10.89 -10.98
C GLN A 88 12.49 11.24 -12.46
N PHE A 89 11.83 12.36 -12.74
CA PHE A 89 11.72 12.86 -14.09
C PHE A 89 13.07 13.37 -14.59
N ILE A 90 13.57 12.77 -15.67
CA ILE A 90 14.76 13.23 -16.39
C ILE A 90 14.33 13.57 -17.81
N ALA A 91 14.38 14.86 -18.16
CA ALA A 91 13.86 15.37 -19.43
C ALA A 91 14.52 14.70 -20.65
N SER A 92 15.80 14.35 -20.56
CA SER A 92 16.54 13.70 -21.66
C SER A 92 16.13 12.24 -21.93
N GLU A 93 15.31 11.63 -21.08
CA GLU A 93 14.84 10.25 -21.28
C GLU A 93 13.41 10.15 -21.81
N VAL A 94 12.73 11.30 -21.99
CA VAL A 94 11.37 11.33 -22.52
C VAL A 94 11.35 10.73 -23.93
N GLY A 95 10.48 9.75 -24.16
CA GLY A 95 10.32 9.09 -25.46
C GLY A 95 11.32 7.97 -25.74
N ARG A 96 12.24 7.65 -24.82
CA ARG A 96 13.17 6.53 -25.01
C ARG A 96 12.41 5.19 -24.92
N PRO A 97 12.37 4.37 -26.01
CA PRO A 97 11.62 3.12 -26.00
C PRO A 97 12.09 2.18 -24.89
N GLY A 98 11.14 1.57 -24.20
CA GLY A 98 11.40 0.61 -23.11
C GLY A 98 11.95 1.23 -21.81
N SER A 99 12.17 2.54 -21.74
CA SER A 99 12.59 3.17 -20.48
C SER A 99 11.45 3.10 -19.47
N GLY A 100 11.71 2.52 -18.29
CA GLY A 100 10.89 2.69 -17.10
C GLY A 100 11.17 4.03 -16.39
N GLY A 101 12.20 4.76 -16.85
CA GLY A 101 12.72 5.98 -16.24
C GLY A 101 13.59 5.72 -15.02
N HIS A 102 13.75 6.74 -14.18
CA HIS A 102 14.64 6.69 -13.02
C HIS A 102 13.87 6.60 -11.72
N TYR A 103 14.38 5.80 -10.79
CA TYR A 103 13.79 5.65 -9.47
C TYR A 103 14.81 5.95 -8.40
N ARG A 104 14.32 6.52 -7.30
CA ARG A 104 15.12 6.76 -6.09
C ARG A 104 14.33 6.38 -4.87
N ARG A 105 14.97 5.68 -3.94
CA ARG A 105 14.33 5.15 -2.74
C ARG A 105 13.97 6.28 -1.77
N TYR A 106 12.75 6.25 -1.25
CA TYR A 106 12.34 7.10 -0.13
C TYR A 106 13.11 6.74 1.14
N ARG A 107 13.44 7.75 1.94
CA ARG A 107 14.14 7.55 3.20
C ARG A 107 13.24 6.88 4.25
N SER A 108 11.95 7.19 4.22
CA SER A 108 10.98 6.67 5.19
C SER A 108 9.63 6.31 4.57
N VAL A 109 8.85 5.51 5.30
CA VAL A 109 7.44 5.20 4.98
C VAL A 109 6.59 6.46 4.98
N VAL A 110 6.87 7.41 5.87
CA VAL A 110 6.16 8.70 5.97
C VAL A 110 6.28 9.48 4.67
N ASP A 111 7.51 9.64 4.16
CA ASP A 111 7.76 10.39 2.92
C ASP A 111 7.02 9.79 1.71
N ALA A 112 6.90 8.45 1.68
CA ALA A 112 6.16 7.75 0.64
C ALA A 112 4.64 7.96 0.75
N LEU A 113 4.10 7.90 1.98
CA LEU A 113 2.67 8.12 2.24
C LEU A 113 2.25 9.56 1.97
N ASP A 114 3.05 10.54 2.36
CA ASP A 114 2.75 11.95 2.11
C ASP A 114 2.60 12.24 0.62
N ARG A 115 3.32 11.50 -0.24
CA ARG A 115 3.21 11.64 -1.70
C ARG A 115 1.85 11.21 -2.26
N LEU A 116 1.14 10.33 -1.56
CA LEU A 116 -0.17 9.84 -1.95
C LEU A 116 -1.29 10.86 -1.71
N ASP A 117 -1.03 11.87 -0.88
CA ASP A 117 -1.97 12.95 -0.58
C ASP A 117 -3.30 12.46 0.01
N LEU A 118 -3.23 11.41 0.85
CA LEU A 118 -4.41 10.79 1.49
C LEU A 118 -5.18 11.75 2.42
N GLN A 119 -4.56 12.87 2.79
CA GLN A 119 -5.18 13.93 3.57
C GLN A 119 -6.34 14.63 2.86
N ALA A 120 -6.38 14.56 1.52
CA ALA A 120 -7.49 15.09 0.74
C ALA A 120 -8.84 14.43 1.09
N PHE A 121 -8.84 13.24 1.71
CA PHE A 121 -10.05 12.56 2.18
C PHE A 121 -10.45 12.93 3.62
N GLU A 122 -9.63 13.69 4.34
CA GLU A 122 -9.83 14.01 5.77
C GLU A 122 -10.16 15.49 6.00
N GLY A 123 -10.26 16.31 4.94
CA GLY A 123 -10.59 17.73 5.03
C GLY A 123 -12.07 17.99 5.33
N ASP A 124 -12.40 19.28 5.51
CA ASP A 124 -13.76 19.75 5.85
C ASP A 124 -14.83 19.34 4.83
N THR A 125 -14.42 19.16 3.57
CA THR A 125 -15.23 18.53 2.52
C THR A 125 -14.51 17.27 2.05
N PRO A 126 -14.73 16.11 2.69
CA PRO A 126 -13.99 14.92 2.37
C PRO A 126 -14.34 14.43 0.96
N LEU A 127 -13.31 14.17 0.16
CA LEU A 127 -13.51 13.45 -1.10
C LEU A 127 -14.12 12.07 -0.81
N PHE A 128 -14.94 11.57 -1.74
CA PHE A 128 -15.46 10.20 -1.64
C PHE A 128 -14.29 9.21 -1.63
N ARG A 129 -14.34 8.25 -0.70
CA ARG A 129 -13.34 7.21 -0.56
C ARG A 129 -13.97 5.87 -0.88
N SER A 130 -13.40 5.17 -1.86
CA SER A 130 -13.94 3.90 -2.35
C SER A 130 -14.00 2.81 -1.26
N PHE A 131 -13.14 2.92 -0.24
CA PHE A 131 -13.14 2.02 0.91
C PHE A 131 -13.33 2.80 2.20
N ARG A 132 -14.27 2.34 3.03
CA ARG A 132 -14.44 2.91 4.36
C ARG A 132 -13.18 2.64 5.17
N ARG A 133 -12.69 3.64 5.92
CA ARG A 133 -11.72 3.36 6.99
C ARG A 133 -12.31 2.24 7.83
N ARG A 134 -11.56 1.16 8.01
CA ARG A 134 -11.90 0.15 9.01
C ARG A 134 -11.90 0.91 10.33
N SER A 135 -13.08 1.31 10.79
CA SER A 135 -13.24 1.95 12.08
C SER A 135 -12.67 0.94 13.06
N GLY A 136 -11.49 1.28 13.60
CA GLY A 136 -10.90 0.49 14.65
C GLY A 136 -12.00 0.34 15.67
N ARG A 137 -12.51 -0.88 15.83
CA ARG A 137 -13.46 -1.23 16.87
C ARG A 137 -12.66 -0.96 18.13
N ARG A 138 -12.75 0.27 18.67
CA ARG A 138 -12.54 0.49 20.09
C ARG A 138 -13.63 -0.37 20.68
N SER A 139 -13.29 -1.60 21.03
CA SER A 139 -13.98 -2.25 22.13
C SER A 139 -13.81 -1.26 23.27
N ALA A 140 -14.81 -0.39 23.45
CA ALA A 140 -15.06 0.16 24.75
C ALA A 140 -15.25 -1.09 25.61
N SER A 141 -14.20 -1.49 26.33
CA SER A 141 -14.38 -2.29 27.51
C SER A 141 -15.17 -1.38 28.42
N THR A 142 -16.49 -1.51 28.35
CA THR A 142 -17.34 -1.03 29.42
C THR A 142 -16.97 -1.90 30.60
N ASP A 143 -16.04 -1.36 31.37
CA ASP A 143 -15.64 -1.80 32.68
C ASP A 143 -16.88 -1.62 33.56
N SER A 144 -17.70 -2.66 33.64
CA SER A 144 -18.90 -2.72 34.48
C SER A 144 -19.35 -4.17 34.64
N THR A 145 -18.58 -4.99 35.36
CA THR A 145 -19.17 -6.15 36.03
C THR A 145 -18.49 -6.36 37.38
N THR A 146 -19.15 -5.79 38.38
CA THR A 146 -19.08 -6.10 39.80
C THR A 146 -18.97 -7.61 40.06
N PRO A 147 -18.15 -8.06 41.04
CA PRO A 147 -18.00 -9.48 41.34
C PRO A 147 -19.21 -9.96 42.16
N LEU A 148 -19.80 -11.09 41.79
CA LEU A 148 -20.61 -11.92 42.69
C LEU A 148 -20.85 -13.29 42.03
N GLY A 149 -20.51 -14.36 42.74
CA GLY A 149 -21.06 -15.69 42.48
C GLY A 149 -20.06 -16.73 41.99
N ARG A 150 -19.44 -17.41 42.96
CA ARG A 150 -18.82 -18.73 42.82
C ARG A 150 -19.89 -19.74 42.41
N GLY A 151 -19.70 -20.44 41.29
CA GLY A 151 -20.57 -21.53 40.86
C GLY A 151 -19.84 -22.44 39.88
N ASP A 152 -19.43 -23.61 40.35
CA ASP A 152 -18.81 -24.70 39.60
C ASP A 152 -19.74 -25.23 38.51
N GLY A 153 -19.19 -25.57 37.33
CA GLY A 153 -19.94 -26.20 36.25
C GLY A 153 -19.15 -26.36 34.96
N ILE A 154 -18.41 -27.46 34.85
CA ILE A 154 -17.76 -27.99 33.63
C ILE A 154 -18.82 -28.37 32.58
N VAL A 155 -18.60 -28.12 31.27
CA VAL A 155 -18.80 -29.07 30.15
C VAL A 155 -18.12 -28.55 28.86
N LEU A 156 -17.44 -29.47 28.18
CA LEU A 156 -16.68 -29.40 26.91
C LEU A 156 -17.59 -29.50 25.66
N THR A 157 -17.23 -28.87 24.53
CA THR A 157 -16.82 -29.52 23.24
C THR A 157 -16.81 -28.57 22.03
N PRO A 158 -16.09 -28.91 20.93
CA PRO A 158 -15.68 -27.97 19.88
C PRO A 158 -16.52 -28.07 18.58
N GLY A 159 -16.63 -26.95 17.86
CA GLY A 159 -17.26 -26.88 16.53
C GLY A 159 -16.32 -26.29 15.48
N VAL A 160 -15.87 -27.14 14.57
CA VAL A 160 -15.04 -26.86 13.39
C VAL A 160 -15.87 -26.15 12.31
N GLY A 161 -15.31 -25.11 11.67
CA GLY A 161 -15.96 -24.43 10.54
C GLY A 161 -14.95 -23.69 9.67
N THR A 162 -14.31 -24.43 8.76
CA THR A 162 -13.49 -23.90 7.66
C THR A 162 -14.38 -23.49 6.49
N GLY A 163 -14.28 -22.24 6.04
CA GLY A 163 -15.00 -21.74 4.88
C GLY A 163 -14.33 -20.50 4.28
N ARG A 164 -13.20 -20.70 3.60
CA ARG A 164 -12.45 -19.64 2.91
C ARG A 164 -13.00 -19.52 1.48
N THR A 165 -13.84 -18.52 1.23
CA THR A 165 -14.29 -18.19 -0.13
C THR A 165 -13.29 -17.23 -0.76
N VAL A 166 -12.50 -17.71 -1.72
CA VAL A 166 -11.65 -16.86 -2.57
C VAL A 166 -12.49 -16.37 -3.73
N ARG A 167 -12.76 -15.07 -3.76
CA ARG A 167 -13.43 -14.40 -4.89
C ARG A 167 -12.38 -14.19 -5.98
N GLN A 168 -12.52 -14.93 -7.08
CA GLN A 168 -11.78 -14.70 -8.32
C GLN A 168 -12.39 -13.46 -8.96
N MET A 169 -11.67 -12.33 -8.99
CA MET A 169 -12.06 -11.16 -9.77
C MET A 169 -11.63 -11.39 -11.21
N GLU A 170 -12.62 -11.49 -12.09
CA GLU A 170 -12.44 -11.46 -13.54
C GLU A 170 -11.75 -10.16 -13.95
N THR A 171 -10.62 -10.31 -14.63
CA THR A 171 -9.93 -9.21 -15.31
C THR A 171 -10.67 -8.92 -16.60
N ASP A 172 -11.49 -7.87 -16.59
CA ASP A 172 -12.04 -7.30 -17.81
C ASP A 172 -10.90 -6.75 -18.69
N THR A 173 -10.91 -7.17 -19.95
CA THR A 173 -9.90 -6.87 -20.94
C THR A 173 -10.09 -5.44 -21.44
N TRP A 174 -9.16 -4.55 -21.08
CA TRP A 174 -9.11 -3.20 -21.61
C TRP A 174 -8.54 -3.23 -23.04
N ARG A 175 -9.29 -2.72 -24.02
CA ARG A 175 -8.80 -2.47 -25.39
C ARG A 175 -8.44 -0.98 -25.54
N PRO A 176 -7.38 -0.67 -26.32
CA PRO A 176 -6.80 0.67 -26.44
C PRO A 176 -7.73 1.69 -27.11
#